data_AF-A0A3M1SBJ7-F1
#
_entry.id   AF-A0A3M1SBJ7-F1
#
_cell.length_a   1.000
_cell.length_b   1.000
_cell.length_c   1.000
_cell.angle_alpha   90.00
_cell.angle_beta   90.00
_cell.angle_gamma   90.00
#
_symmetry.space_group_name_H-M   'P 1'
#
loop_
_entity.id
_entity.type
_entity.pdbx_description
1 polymer ?
#
loop_
_entity_poly.entity_id
_entity_poly.type
_entity_poly.pdbx_seq_one_letter_code
_entity_poly.pdbx_strand_id
1 'polypeptide(L)' 'MGWQAWAYLIFGTTLVVLFSWIIVHFYRPRRKDRVEEPKYRMLEDDDE' A
#
# COMPACT_ATOMS: atom_id res chain seq x y z
N MET A 1 12.95 -7.01 31.40
CA MET A 1 12.34 -7.81 30.31
C MET A 1 13.34 -8.87 29.89
N GLY A 2 12.91 -10.13 29.73
CA GLY A 2 13.79 -11.20 29.28
C GLY A 2 14.21 -11.01 27.82
N TRP A 3 15.30 -11.68 27.42
CA TRP A 3 15.81 -11.68 26.04
C TRP A 3 14.75 -12.10 25.02
N GLN A 4 13.86 -13.02 25.40
CA GLN A 4 12.75 -13.49 24.56
C GLN A 4 11.76 -12.36 24.24
N ALA A 5 11.45 -11.50 25.22
CA ALA A 5 10.51 -10.40 25.01
C ALA A 5 11.04 -9.38 23.99
N TRP A 6 12.34 -9.10 24.02
CA TRP A 6 13.00 -8.25 23.02
C TRP A 6 12.96 -8.88 21.62
N ALA A 7 13.20 -10.19 21.51
CA ALA A 7 13.11 -10.89 20.23
C ALA A 7 11.70 -10.81 19.63
N TYR A 8 10.65 -11.05 20.43
CA TYR A 8 9.26 -10.92 19.97
C TYR A 8 8.90 -9.49 19.57
N LEU A 9 9.36 -8.49 20.32
CA LEU A 9 9.11 -7.08 19.98
C LEU A 9 9.78 -6.68 18.66
N ILE A 10 11.05 -7.06 18.46
CA ILE A 10 11.77 -6.77 17.22
C ILE A 10 11.10 -7.48 16.04
N PHE A 11 10.76 -8.76 16.19
CA PHE A 11 10.13 -9.55 15.14
C PHE A 11 8.76 -8.99 14.76
N GLY A 12 7.91 -8.73 15.75
CA GLY A 12 6.59 -8.13 15.53
C GLY A 12 6.67 -6.76 14.88
N THR A 13 7.57 -5.90 15.35
CA THR A 13 7.77 -4.56 14.78
C THR A 13 8.25 -4.64 13.33
N THR A 14 9.17 -5.56 13.03
CA THR A 14 9.67 -5.79 11.67
C THR A 14 8.55 -6.19 10.72
N LEU A 15 7.64 -7.08 11.15
CA LEU A 15 6.46 -7.47 10.38
C LEU A 15 5.55 -6.26 10.08
N VAL A 16 5.26 -5.42 11.08
CA VAL A 16 4.41 -4.24 10.90
C VAL A 16 5.04 -3.24 9.93
N VAL A 17 6.35 -3.00 10.05
CA VAL A 17 7.10 -2.10 9.15
C VAL A 17 7.12 -2.65 7.72
N LEU A 18 7.34 -3.96 7.56
CA LEU A 18 7.35 -4.61 6.24
C LEU A 18 5.99 -4.48 5.55
N PHE A 19 4.89 -4.76 6.26
CA PHE A 19 3.54 -4.59 5.72
C PHE A 19 3.24 -3.14 5.36
N SER A 20 3.57 -2.19 6.25
CA SER A 20 3.38 -0.76 6.00
C SER A 20 4.17 -0.31 4.77
N TRP A 21 5.40 -0.80 4.60
CA TRP A 21 6.22 -0.51 3.43
C TRP A 21 5.61 -1.04 2.14
N ILE A 22 5.12 -2.28 2.14
CA ILE A 22 4.42 -2.87 0.98
C ILE A 22 3.22 -2.00 0.61
N ILE A 23 2.37 -1.63 1.57
CA ILE A 23 1.20 -0.80 1.33
C ILE A 23 1.61 0.54 0.73
N VAL A 24 2.54 1.26 1.36
CA VAL A 24 2.98 2.58 0.89
C VAL A 24 3.66 2.52 -0.47
N HIS A 25 4.39 1.44 -0.78
CA HIS A 25 5.11 1.30 -2.04
C HIS A 25 4.20 0.85 -3.19
N PHE A 26 3.35 -0.14 -2.97
CA PHE A 26 2.44 -0.68 -4.00
C PHE A 26 1.17 0.14 -4.17
N TYR A 27 0.55 0.57 -3.07
CA TYR A 27 -0.69 1.36 -3.10
C TYR A 27 -0.43 2.87 -3.12
N ARG A 28 0.80 3.30 -3.43
CA ARG A 28 1.11 4.72 -3.57
C ARG A 28 0.17 5.33 -4.62
N PRO A 29 -0.62 6.36 -4.28
CA PRO A 29 -1.63 6.96 -5.17
C PRO A 29 -1.05 7.62 -6.43
N ARG A 30 0.28 7.67 -6.57
CA ARG A 30 0.95 8.21 -7.76
C ARG A 30 0.70 7.41 -9.04
N ARG A 31 0.06 6.24 -8.96
CA ARG A 31 -0.46 5.47 -10.11
C ARG A 31 -1.98 5.38 -10.15
N LYS A 32 -2.71 5.95 -9.18
CA LYS A 32 -4.17 5.94 -9.21
C LYS A 32 -4.68 6.73 -10.40
N ASP A 33 -4.15 7.94 -10.62
CA ASP A 33 -4.55 8.76 -11.76
C ASP A 33 -4.28 8.03 -13.10
N ARG A 34 -3.12 7.40 -13.28
CA ARG A 34 -2.80 6.67 -14.53
C ARG A 34 -3.59 5.39 -14.78
N VAL A 35 -4.10 4.73 -13.74
CA VAL A 35 -4.86 3.48 -13.87
C VAL A 35 -6.36 3.75 -13.90
N GLU A 36 -6.80 4.86 -13.29
CA GLU A 36 -8.19 5.33 -13.34
C GLU A 36 -8.47 6.21 -14.57
N GLU A 37 -7.46 6.83 -15.19
CA GLU A 37 -7.58 7.58 -16.47
C GLU A 37 -8.31 6.82 -17.59
N PRO A 38 -8.01 5.54 -17.90
CA PRO A 38 -8.80 4.78 -18.86
C PRO A 38 -10.24 4.48 -18.39
N LYS A 39 -10.50 4.48 -17.08
CA LYS A 39 -11.87 4.31 -16.53
C LYS A 39 -12.70 5.57 -16.71
N TYR A 40 -12.13 6.75 -16.50
CA TYR A 40 -12.82 8.03 -16.76
C TYR A 40 -13.02 8.25 -18.26
N ARG A 41 -12.08 7.82 -19.11
CA ARG A 41 -12.22 7.87 -20.57
C ARG A 41 -13.41 7.05 -21.09
N MET A 42 -13.72 5.89 -20.50
CA MET A 42 -14.90 5.09 -20.88
C MET A 42 -16.23 5.75 -20.50
N LEU A 43 -16.24 6.67 -19.54
CA LEU A 43 -17.46 7.38 -19.13
C LEU A 43 -17.72 8.61 -20.00
N GLU A 44 -16.68 9.23 -20.57
CA GLU A 44 -16.80 10.37 -21.49
C GLU A 44 -17.29 9.95 -22.89
N ASP A 45 -16.98 8.73 -23.33
CA ASP A 45 -17.41 8.21 -24.65
C ASP A 45 -18.93 7.88 -24.73
N ASP A 46 -19.65 7.82 -23.60
CA ASP A 46 -21.10 7.51 -23.54
C ASP A 46 -21.99 8.78 -23.53
N ASP A 47 -21.40 9.98 -23.38
CA ASP A 47 -22.10 11.27 -23.28
C ASP A 47 -22.19 12.04 -24.64
N GLU A 48 -21.74 11.45 -25.76
CA GLU A 48 -21.85 11.98 -27.14
C GLU A 48 -22.69 11.08 -28.06
#